data_AF-A0AAT9UZE9-F1
#
_entry.id   AF-A0AAT9UZE9-F1
#
_cell.length_a   1.000
_cell.length_b   1.000
_cell.length_c   1.000
_cell.angle_alpha   90.00
_cell.angle_beta   90.00
_cell.angle_gamma   90.00
#
_symmetry.space_group_name_H-M   'P 1'
#
loop_
_entity.id
_entity.type
_entity.pdbx_description
1 polymer ?
#
loop_
_entity_poly.entity_id
_entity_poly.type
_entity_poly.pdbx_seq_one_letter_code
_entity_poly.pdbx_strand_id
1 'polypeptide(L)'
;MANMFALILVIATLVTGLLWCVDKFIFAPKRRERQAAAQAATGDAIDPKTLKKVSPKPGWLETGASVFPVLAIVLVVRSFIYEPFQIPSGSMMPTLLIGDFILVEKFAYGIKDPIYQHTLIETGHPKRGDIAVFKYPDDPRLDYIKRVVGLPGDKVSYDPVTKQVTVQPGCRSGQACESALPITYSNVEPGDFVQTFGRKNGGEASSGFFALPKGETRDNGIRLNERKETLGDVTHRILMVPIAQDQLGMYYQQPGQQLATWIVPPGHYFMMGDNRDNSADSRYWGFVPEANLVGRATAIWMSFEKQEGEWPTGVRFSRIGGIH
;
A
#
# COMPACT_ATOMS: atom_id res chain seq x y z
N MET A 1 -0.54 -13.66 0.77
CA MET A 1 0.42 -13.77 1.90
C MET A 1 0.14 -12.81 3.06
N ALA A 2 -0.44 -11.62 2.84
CA ALA A 2 -0.72 -10.64 3.93
C ALA A 2 -1.58 -11.19 5.09
N ASN A 3 -2.63 -11.96 4.77
CA ASN A 3 -3.50 -12.58 5.79
C ASN A 3 -2.78 -13.58 6.69
N MET A 4 -1.75 -14.27 6.19
CA MET A 4 -1.01 -15.26 6.98
C MET A 4 -0.14 -14.58 8.04
N PHE A 5 0.56 -13.51 7.69
CA PHE A 5 1.34 -12.73 8.66
C PHE A 5 0.44 -12.02 9.67
N ALA A 6 -0.74 -11.56 9.26
CA ALA A 6 -1.75 -11.02 10.18
C ALA A 6 -2.23 -12.10 11.17
N LEU A 7 -2.60 -13.28 10.67
CA LEU A 7 -3.06 -14.40 11.47
C LEU A 7 -1.99 -14.87 12.49
N ILE A 8 -0.73 -15.00 12.04
CA ILE A 8 0.39 -15.35 12.92
C ILE A 8 0.56 -14.30 14.01
N LEU A 9 0.52 -13.00 13.67
CA LEU A 9 0.63 -11.92 14.66
C LEU A 9 -0.52 -11.96 15.68
N VAL A 10 -1.75 -12.18 15.23
CA VAL A 10 -2.93 -12.31 16.11
C VAL A 10 -2.78 -13.50 17.05
N ILE A 11 -2.44 -14.69 16.52
CA ILE A 11 -2.25 -15.91 17.32
C ILE A 11 -1.11 -15.71 18.31
N ALA A 12 0.03 -15.16 17.88
CA ALA A 12 1.16 -14.90 18.76
C ALA A 12 0.81 -13.90 19.87
N THR A 13 0.05 -12.84 19.55
CA THR A 13 -0.42 -11.86 20.55
C THR A 13 -1.42 -12.49 21.53
N LEU A 14 -2.34 -13.34 21.06
CA LEU A 14 -3.28 -14.05 21.91
C LEU A 14 -2.57 -15.03 22.86
N VAL A 15 -1.66 -15.85 22.34
CA VAL A 15 -0.89 -16.82 23.16
C VAL A 15 -0.06 -16.08 24.20
N THR A 16 0.72 -15.07 23.80
CA THR A 16 1.53 -14.29 24.73
C THR A 16 0.67 -13.50 25.73
N GLY A 17 -0.51 -13.04 25.32
CA GLY A 17 -1.49 -12.40 26.20
C GLY A 17 -2.08 -13.35 27.25
N LEU A 18 -2.40 -14.58 26.88
CA LEU A 18 -2.82 -15.62 27.83
C LEU A 18 -1.71 -15.92 28.84
N LEU A 19 -0.47 -16.06 28.37
CA LEU A 19 0.69 -16.25 29.24
C LEU A 19 0.88 -15.07 30.20
N TRP A 20 0.74 -13.85 29.71
CA TRP A 20 0.82 -12.64 30.53
C TRP A 20 -0.31 -12.58 31.57
N CYS A 21 -1.54 -12.92 31.21
CA CYS A 21 -2.67 -12.99 32.15
C CYS A 21 -2.46 -14.06 33.23
N VAL A 22 -2.00 -15.26 32.85
CA VAL A 22 -1.67 -16.33 33.79
C VAL A 22 -0.54 -15.90 34.74
N ASP A 23 0.50 -15.24 34.23
CA ASP A 23 1.57 -14.70 35.08
C ASP A 23 1.05 -13.63 36.03
N LYS A 24 0.23 -12.69 35.53
CA LYS A 24 -0.25 -11.53 36.28
C LYS A 24 -1.29 -11.89 37.35
N PHE A 25 -2.22 -12.80 37.05
CA PHE A 25 -3.36 -13.10 37.93
C PHE A 25 -3.16 -14.36 38.77
N ILE A 26 -2.33 -15.32 38.36
CA ILE A 26 -2.14 -16.58 39.10
C ILE A 26 -0.75 -16.63 39.76
N PHE A 27 0.31 -16.42 38.99
CA PHE A 27 1.67 -16.61 39.50
C PHE A 27 2.21 -15.40 40.26
N ALA A 28 1.93 -14.17 39.83
CA ALA A 28 2.37 -12.96 40.50
C ALA A 28 1.84 -12.81 41.94
N PRO A 29 0.55 -13.04 42.25
CA PRO A 29 0.08 -13.00 43.63
C PRO A 29 0.73 -14.10 44.49
N LYS A 30 0.80 -15.35 44.00
CA LYS A 30 1.50 -16.44 44.71
C LYS A 30 2.99 -16.16 44.95
N ARG A 31 3.66 -15.46 44.04
CA ARG A 31 5.04 -15.01 44.24
C ARG A 31 5.13 -13.91 45.29
N ARG A 32 4.23 -12.93 45.26
CA ARG A 32 4.19 -11.87 46.28
C ARG A 32 3.98 -12.44 47.67
N GLU A 33 3.09 -13.42 47.82
CA GLU A 33 2.87 -14.14 49.08
C GLU A 33 4.12 -14.90 49.54
N ARG A 34 4.78 -15.66 48.65
CA ARG A 34 6.03 -16.37 48.98
C ARG A 34 7.18 -15.44 49.34
N GLN A 35 7.28 -14.30 48.65
CA GLN A 35 8.27 -13.26 48.95
C GLN A 35 7.99 -12.56 50.27
N ALA A 36 6.72 -12.24 50.56
CA ALA A 36 6.29 -11.67 51.84
C ALA A 36 6.51 -12.64 53.00
N ALA A 37 6.21 -13.93 52.83
CA ALA A 37 6.47 -14.97 53.82
C ALA A 37 7.98 -15.17 54.06
N ALA A 38 8.81 -15.11 53.00
CA ALA A 38 10.25 -15.18 53.12
C ALA A 38 10.83 -13.94 53.82
N GLN A 39 10.33 -12.72 53.51
CA GLN A 39 10.73 -11.48 54.17
C GLN A 39 10.32 -11.49 55.65
N ALA A 40 9.12 -11.95 55.96
CA ALA A 40 8.66 -12.11 57.35
C ALA A 40 9.50 -13.11 58.15
N ALA A 41 10.03 -14.15 57.49
CA ALA A 41 10.88 -15.15 58.14
C ALA A 41 12.35 -14.72 58.34
N THR A 42 12.84 -13.73 57.57
CA THR A 42 14.26 -13.29 57.62
C THR A 42 14.48 -11.94 58.30
N GLY A 43 13.43 -11.12 58.51
CA GLY A 43 13.51 -9.87 59.28
C GLY A 43 14.28 -8.71 58.61
N ASP A 44 15.04 -8.99 57.54
CA ASP A 44 15.83 -8.03 56.77
C ASP A 44 15.39 -7.94 55.29
N ALA A 45 15.80 -6.87 54.61
CA ALA A 45 15.59 -6.71 53.17
C ALA A 45 16.34 -7.81 52.39
N ILE A 46 15.60 -8.75 51.82
CA ILE A 46 16.17 -9.87 51.04
C ILE A 46 16.93 -9.36 49.82
N ASP A 47 18.17 -9.83 49.64
CA ASP A 47 19.03 -9.54 48.48
C ASP A 47 18.38 -10.02 47.15
N PRO A 48 18.53 -9.29 46.02
CA PRO A 48 17.85 -9.62 44.75
C PRO A 48 18.20 -11.01 44.20
N LYS A 49 19.39 -11.53 44.51
CA LYS A 49 19.82 -12.88 44.10
C LYS A 49 19.07 -13.98 44.86
N THR A 50 18.74 -13.74 46.13
CA THR A 50 17.99 -14.66 46.99
C THR A 50 16.50 -14.63 46.64
N LEU A 51 15.95 -13.45 46.32
CA LEU A 51 14.58 -13.26 45.80
C LEU A 51 14.31 -14.07 44.51
N LYS A 52 15.27 -14.12 43.58
CA LYS A 52 15.17 -14.94 42.36
C LYS A 52 15.15 -16.46 42.64
N LYS A 53 15.84 -16.93 43.68
CA LYS A 53 15.84 -18.36 44.08
C LYS A 53 14.56 -18.77 44.80
N VAL A 54 13.96 -17.88 45.58
CA VAL A 54 12.72 -18.14 46.34
C VAL A 54 11.47 -18.14 45.46
N SER A 55 11.53 -17.50 44.29
CA SER A 55 10.40 -17.41 43.35
C SER A 55 10.84 -17.53 41.89
N PRO A 56 11.32 -18.70 41.45
CA PRO A 56 11.74 -18.89 40.07
C PRO A 56 10.56 -18.69 39.12
N LYS A 57 10.73 -17.85 38.10
CA LYS A 57 9.82 -17.81 36.96
C LYS A 57 10.16 -18.95 36.01
N PRO A 58 9.17 -19.70 35.49
CA PRO A 58 9.41 -20.59 34.37
C PRO A 58 9.91 -19.77 33.18
N GLY A 59 11.05 -20.12 32.59
CA GLY A 59 11.68 -19.31 31.53
C GLY A 59 10.78 -19.08 30.31
N TRP A 60 9.95 -20.06 29.94
CA TRP A 60 8.97 -19.93 28.85
C TRP A 60 7.86 -18.92 29.16
N LEU A 61 7.47 -18.76 30.43
CA LEU A 61 6.47 -17.80 30.87
C LEU A 61 7.06 -16.37 30.90
N GLU A 62 8.31 -16.22 31.32
CA GLU A 62 9.00 -14.93 31.37
C GLU A 62 9.25 -14.36 29.96
N THR A 63 9.74 -15.19 29.04
CA THR A 63 9.93 -14.79 27.64
C THR A 63 8.60 -14.54 26.94
N GLY A 64 7.60 -15.41 27.14
CA GLY A 64 6.29 -15.26 26.50
C GLY A 64 5.51 -14.04 26.98
N ALA A 65 5.49 -13.78 28.28
CA ALA A 65 4.76 -12.65 28.86
C ALA A 65 5.46 -11.29 28.62
N SER A 66 6.80 -11.25 28.51
CA SER A 66 7.54 -9.99 28.27
C SER A 66 7.40 -9.47 26.85
N VAL A 67 7.16 -10.35 25.87
CA VAL A 67 6.98 -9.98 24.45
C VAL A 67 5.55 -9.49 24.15
N PHE A 68 4.57 -9.83 25.00
CA PHE A 68 3.15 -9.47 24.79
C PHE A 68 2.91 -7.97 24.57
N PRO A 69 3.41 -7.03 25.40
CA PRO A 69 3.12 -5.60 25.20
C PRO A 69 3.61 -5.09 23.84
N VAL A 70 4.76 -5.58 23.37
CA VAL A 70 5.31 -5.21 22.05
C VAL A 70 4.42 -5.75 20.94
N LEU A 71 4.05 -7.03 20.98
CA LEU A 71 3.16 -7.63 19.97
C LEU A 71 1.77 -7.00 19.98
N ALA A 72 1.22 -6.67 21.16
CA ALA A 72 -0.07 -6.00 21.29
C ALA A 72 -0.04 -4.60 20.67
N ILE A 73 1.00 -3.80 20.92
CA ILE A 73 1.17 -2.49 20.29
C ILE A 73 1.28 -2.65 18.76
N VAL A 74 2.13 -3.55 18.27
CA VAL A 74 2.29 -3.80 16.84
C VAL A 74 0.97 -4.26 16.21
N LEU A 75 0.22 -5.12 16.89
CA LEU A 75 -1.10 -5.59 16.43
C LEU A 75 -2.08 -4.42 16.33
N VAL A 76 -2.17 -3.55 17.35
CA VAL A 76 -3.07 -2.39 17.35
C VAL A 76 -2.69 -1.40 16.27
N VAL A 77 -1.41 -1.01 16.20
CA VAL A 77 -0.90 -0.09 15.18
C VAL A 77 -1.18 -0.64 13.78
N ARG A 78 -0.95 -1.93 13.55
CA ARG A 78 -1.17 -2.55 12.25
C ARG A 78 -2.64 -2.71 11.89
N SER A 79 -3.48 -3.07 12.87
CA SER A 79 -4.90 -3.33 12.63
C SER A 79 -5.66 -2.05 12.29
N PHE A 80 -5.28 -0.93 12.91
CA PHE A 80 -6.04 0.31 12.82
C PHE A 80 -5.30 1.46 12.15
N ILE A 81 -3.98 1.60 12.34
CA ILE A 81 -3.24 2.82 11.98
C ILE A 81 -2.50 2.69 10.65
N TYR A 82 -1.45 1.87 10.62
CA TYR A 82 -0.54 1.73 9.48
C TYR A 82 -0.31 0.28 9.11
N GLU A 83 -0.57 -0.06 7.85
CA GLU A 83 -0.29 -1.38 7.32
C GLU A 83 0.89 -1.34 6.33
N PRO A 84 1.93 -2.17 6.53
CA PRO A 84 3.04 -2.24 5.60
C PRO A 84 2.67 -3.08 4.38
N PHE A 85 2.91 -2.54 3.18
CA PHE A 85 2.76 -3.26 1.91
C PHE A 85 4.08 -3.32 1.15
N GLN A 86 4.32 -4.44 0.46
CA GLN A 86 5.42 -4.56 -0.48
C GLN A 86 4.90 -4.28 -1.90
N ILE A 87 5.67 -3.57 -2.72
CA ILE A 87 5.36 -3.29 -4.12
C ILE A 87 5.95 -4.39 -5.01
N PRO A 88 5.12 -5.26 -5.61
CA PRO A 88 5.61 -6.37 -6.42
C PRO A 88 5.79 -6.01 -7.91
N SER A 89 5.14 -4.95 -8.40
CA SER A 89 5.06 -4.61 -9.83
C SER A 89 5.39 -3.15 -10.12
N GLY A 90 5.72 -2.85 -11.39
CA GLY A 90 6.17 -1.53 -11.85
C GLY A 90 5.07 -0.55 -12.29
N SER A 91 3.80 -0.82 -12.00
CA SER A 91 2.66 -0.02 -12.50
C SER A 91 2.58 1.42 -11.94
N MET A 92 3.23 1.67 -10.80
CA MET A 92 3.27 2.98 -10.15
C MET A 92 4.64 3.68 -10.30
N MET A 93 5.48 3.22 -11.23
CA MET A 93 6.75 3.88 -11.51
C MET A 93 6.53 5.27 -12.16
N PRO A 94 7.33 6.30 -11.82
CA PRO A 94 8.57 6.24 -11.03
C PRO A 94 8.33 6.49 -9.53
N THR A 95 7.09 6.76 -9.14
CA THR A 95 6.67 7.09 -7.78
C THR A 95 6.93 5.93 -6.83
N LEU A 96 6.47 4.73 -7.19
CA LEU A 96 6.75 3.48 -6.47
C LEU A 96 7.44 2.48 -7.39
N LEU A 97 8.54 1.90 -6.92
CA LEU A 97 9.35 0.93 -7.65
C LEU A 97 9.13 -0.48 -7.09
N ILE A 98 9.41 -1.48 -7.93
CA ILE A 98 9.47 -2.87 -7.51
C ILE A 98 10.49 -2.99 -6.36
N GLY A 99 10.07 -3.62 -5.26
CA GLY A 99 10.87 -3.76 -4.05
C GLY A 99 10.74 -2.64 -3.02
N ASP A 100 9.94 -1.60 -3.28
CA ASP A 100 9.56 -0.64 -2.25
C ASP A 100 8.64 -1.28 -1.21
N PHE A 101 8.79 -0.86 0.04
CA PHE A 101 7.90 -1.19 1.15
C PHE A 101 7.29 0.11 1.65
N ILE A 102 5.97 0.20 1.55
CA ILE A 102 5.19 1.41 1.86
C ILE A 102 4.44 1.27 3.17
N LEU A 103 4.16 2.40 3.81
CA LEU A 103 3.21 2.55 4.89
C LEU A 103 1.88 3.05 4.32
N VAL A 104 0.81 2.35 4.67
CA VAL A 104 -0.55 2.69 4.25
C VAL A 104 -1.36 3.11 5.46
N GLU A 105 -1.84 4.35 5.44
CA GLU A 105 -2.74 4.92 6.44
C GLU A 105 -4.17 4.45 6.18
N LYS A 106 -4.69 3.58 7.05
CA LYS A 106 -6.03 3.00 6.87
C LYS A 106 -7.15 3.96 7.25
N PHE A 107 -6.89 4.79 8.27
CA PHE A 107 -7.83 5.81 8.74
C PHE A 107 -8.15 6.89 7.72
N ALA A 108 -7.36 7.05 6.65
CA ALA A 108 -7.64 8.06 5.63
C ALA A 108 -9.01 7.84 4.97
N TYR A 109 -9.48 6.59 4.86
CA TYR A 109 -10.69 6.20 4.11
C TYR A 109 -11.70 5.45 4.98
N GLY A 110 -11.80 5.79 6.26
CA GLY A 110 -12.67 5.12 7.23
C GLY A 110 -11.97 4.03 8.03
N ILE A 111 -12.34 3.91 9.31
CA ILE A 111 -11.94 2.77 10.14
C ILE A 111 -12.75 1.57 9.70
N LYS A 112 -12.10 0.54 9.18
CA LYS A 112 -12.75 -0.71 8.79
C LYS A 112 -12.53 -1.79 9.83
N ASP A 113 -13.54 -2.64 10.03
CA ASP A 113 -13.39 -3.85 10.83
C ASP A 113 -12.29 -4.76 10.22
N PRO A 114 -11.36 -5.31 11.03
CA PRO A 114 -10.24 -6.10 10.53
C PRO A 114 -10.65 -7.46 9.94
N ILE A 115 -11.88 -7.93 10.16
CA ILE A 115 -12.38 -9.25 9.75
C ILE A 115 -13.33 -9.13 8.55
N TYR A 116 -14.35 -8.28 8.66
CA TYR A 116 -15.44 -8.12 7.68
C TYR A 116 -15.32 -6.85 6.83
N GLN A 117 -14.35 -5.97 7.12
CA GLN A 117 -14.05 -4.74 6.37
C GLN A 117 -15.21 -3.73 6.26
N HIS A 118 -16.26 -3.88 7.07
CA HIS A 118 -17.31 -2.87 7.18
C HIS A 118 -16.75 -1.58 7.80
N THR A 119 -17.13 -0.43 7.25
CA THR A 119 -16.76 0.88 7.79
C THR A 119 -17.45 1.07 9.15
N LEU A 120 -16.64 1.10 10.21
CA LEU A 120 -17.08 1.36 11.58
C LEU A 120 -17.23 2.85 11.83
N ILE A 121 -16.31 3.66 11.31
CA ILE A 121 -16.27 5.12 11.48
C ILE A 121 -15.87 5.74 10.14
N GLU A 122 -16.72 6.61 9.60
CA GLU A 122 -16.41 7.44 8.44
C GLU A 122 -15.46 8.56 8.84
N THR A 123 -14.17 8.41 8.52
CA THR A 123 -13.13 9.38 8.88
C THR A 123 -12.67 10.24 7.70
N GLY A 124 -12.94 9.82 6.46
CA GLY A 124 -12.56 10.57 5.26
C GLY A 124 -12.80 9.80 3.97
N HIS A 125 -12.60 10.49 2.85
CA HIS A 125 -12.68 9.94 1.49
C HIS A 125 -11.38 10.22 0.74
N PRO A 126 -11.00 9.37 -0.23
CA PRO A 126 -9.87 9.66 -1.12
C PRO A 126 -9.99 11.00 -1.81
N LYS A 127 -8.89 11.73 -1.82
CA LYS A 127 -8.73 12.96 -2.58
C LYS A 127 -8.14 12.64 -3.94
N ARG A 128 -8.39 13.53 -4.89
CA ARG A 128 -7.76 13.44 -6.21
C ARG A 128 -6.25 13.53 -6.04
N GLY A 129 -5.52 12.69 -6.75
CA GLY A 129 -4.07 12.58 -6.65
C GLY A 129 -3.58 11.69 -5.51
N ASP A 130 -4.42 11.25 -4.57
CA ASP A 130 -4.00 10.30 -3.54
C ASP A 130 -3.55 8.98 -4.18
N ILE A 131 -2.55 8.33 -3.57
CA ILE A 131 -2.16 6.97 -3.91
C ILE A 131 -2.93 6.03 -2.99
N ALA A 132 -3.90 5.30 -3.55
CA ALA A 132 -4.79 4.44 -2.80
C ALA A 132 -4.43 2.96 -2.97
N VAL A 133 -4.44 2.23 -1.86
CA VAL A 133 -4.48 0.77 -1.84
C VAL A 133 -5.93 0.33 -1.75
N PHE A 134 -6.32 -0.66 -2.56
CA PHE A 134 -7.67 -1.19 -2.62
C PHE A 134 -7.69 -2.66 -3.03
N LYS A 135 -8.78 -3.36 -2.71
CA LYS A 135 -9.06 -4.71 -3.20
C LYS A 135 -9.46 -4.64 -4.66
N TYR A 136 -8.77 -5.38 -5.53
CA TYR A 136 -9.05 -5.42 -6.96
C TYR A 136 -10.51 -5.85 -7.19
N PRO A 137 -11.33 -5.08 -7.95
CA PRO A 137 -12.76 -5.36 -8.09
C PRO A 137 -13.10 -6.75 -8.64
N ASP A 138 -12.34 -7.25 -9.62
CA ASP A 138 -12.63 -8.56 -10.23
C ASP A 138 -12.13 -9.75 -9.38
N ASP A 139 -11.08 -9.53 -8.56
CA ASP A 139 -10.60 -10.52 -7.57
C ASP A 139 -10.20 -9.83 -6.26
N PRO A 140 -11.13 -9.70 -5.29
CA PRO A 140 -10.88 -9.00 -4.02
C PRO A 140 -9.82 -9.65 -3.12
N ARG A 141 -9.27 -10.81 -3.49
CA ARG A 141 -8.13 -11.44 -2.79
C ARG A 141 -6.81 -10.71 -3.07
N LEU A 142 -6.77 -9.91 -4.14
CA LEU A 142 -5.59 -9.17 -4.58
C LEU A 142 -5.68 -7.71 -4.15
N ASP A 143 -4.60 -7.21 -3.54
CA ASP A 143 -4.45 -5.79 -3.22
C ASP A 143 -3.75 -5.08 -4.39
N TYR A 144 -4.37 -4.00 -4.86
CA TYR A 144 -3.86 -3.14 -5.91
C TYR A 144 -3.54 -1.77 -5.35
N ILE A 145 -2.56 -1.10 -5.96
CA ILE A 145 -2.18 0.27 -5.66
C ILE A 145 -2.17 1.09 -6.94
N LYS A 146 -2.89 2.22 -6.93
CA LYS A 146 -3.03 3.15 -8.05
C LYS A 146 -3.26 4.57 -7.51
N ARG A 147 -3.13 5.56 -8.38
CA ARG A 147 -3.49 6.95 -8.10
C ARG A 147 -4.97 7.20 -8.38
N VAL A 148 -5.62 7.91 -7.48
CA VAL A 148 -7.01 8.35 -7.63
C VAL A 148 -7.05 9.51 -8.60
N VAL A 149 -7.49 9.27 -9.83
CA VAL A 149 -7.58 10.30 -10.87
C VAL A 149 -8.99 10.87 -10.96
N GLY A 150 -10.02 10.04 -10.81
CA GLY A 150 -11.43 10.46 -10.82
C GLY A 150 -12.15 10.16 -9.51
N LEU A 151 -12.93 11.13 -9.05
CA LEU A 151 -13.79 11.10 -7.88
C LEU A 151 -15.27 10.95 -8.29
N PRO A 152 -16.16 10.56 -7.37
CA PRO A 152 -17.60 10.43 -7.67
C PRO A 152 -18.19 11.67 -8.37
N GLY A 153 -18.83 11.47 -9.52
CA GLY A 153 -19.44 12.52 -10.33
C GLY A 153 -18.52 13.20 -11.34
N ASP A 154 -17.24 12.84 -11.40
CA ASP A 154 -16.34 13.34 -12.44
C ASP A 154 -16.62 12.68 -13.78
N LYS A 155 -16.48 13.45 -14.86
CA LYS A 155 -16.21 12.92 -16.18
C LYS A 155 -14.71 12.93 -16.44
N VAL A 156 -14.14 11.75 -16.61
CA VAL A 156 -12.72 11.52 -16.94
C VAL A 156 -12.63 11.14 -18.40
N SER A 157 -11.76 11.82 -19.15
CA SER A 157 -11.40 11.46 -20.51
C SER A 157 -9.89 11.27 -20.60
N TYR A 158 -9.44 10.27 -21.34
CA TYR A 158 -8.02 9.99 -21.56
C TYR A 158 -7.70 10.03 -23.05
N ASP A 159 -6.73 10.84 -23.44
CA ASP A 159 -6.19 10.86 -24.80
C ASP A 159 -5.04 9.85 -24.90
N PRO A 160 -5.21 8.71 -25.62
CA PRO A 160 -4.17 7.69 -25.74
C PRO A 160 -2.99 8.12 -26.61
N VAL A 161 -3.12 9.19 -27.41
CA VAL A 161 -2.06 9.70 -28.28
C VAL A 161 -1.13 10.61 -27.47
N THR A 162 -1.70 11.62 -26.80
CA THR A 162 -0.91 12.56 -25.98
C THR A 162 -0.64 12.04 -24.56
N LYS A 163 -1.33 10.96 -24.17
CA LYS A 163 -1.28 10.31 -22.84
C LYS A 163 -1.74 11.23 -21.71
N GLN A 164 -2.67 12.13 -22.01
CA GLN A 164 -3.18 13.15 -21.09
C GLN A 164 -4.58 12.82 -20.59
N VAL A 165 -4.86 13.19 -19.36
CA VAL A 165 -6.16 13.06 -18.70
C VAL A 165 -6.83 14.42 -18.69
N THR A 166 -8.10 14.46 -19.02
CA THR A 166 -8.99 15.60 -18.76
C THR A 166 -10.03 15.18 -17.73
N VAL A 167 -10.29 16.04 -16.74
CA VAL A 167 -11.34 15.80 -15.76
C VAL A 167 -12.29 16.98 -15.65
N GLN A 168 -13.58 16.71 -15.73
CA GLN A 168 -14.67 17.67 -15.54
C GLN A 168 -15.51 17.23 -14.33
N PRO A 169 -15.47 17.96 -13.21
CA PRO A 169 -16.28 17.63 -12.03
C PRO A 169 -17.78 17.85 -12.26
N GLY A 170 -18.60 17.29 -11.36
CA GLY A 170 -20.02 17.63 -11.26
C GLY A 170 -20.90 17.14 -12.42
N CYS A 171 -20.41 16.23 -13.26
CA CYS A 171 -21.15 15.66 -14.39
C CYS A 171 -22.19 14.63 -13.92
N ARG A 172 -23.32 15.10 -13.36
CA ARG A 172 -24.47 14.26 -12.99
C ARG A 172 -25.46 14.15 -14.16
N SER A 173 -26.17 13.03 -14.24
CA SER A 173 -27.17 12.80 -15.29
C SER A 173 -28.20 13.95 -15.34
N GLY A 174 -28.30 14.64 -16.48
CA GLY A 174 -29.24 15.73 -16.70
C GLY A 174 -28.71 17.15 -16.39
N GLN A 175 -27.45 17.29 -15.95
CA GLN A 175 -26.80 18.59 -15.76
C GLN A 175 -25.54 18.72 -16.60
N ALA A 176 -25.24 19.94 -17.05
CA ALA A 176 -23.98 20.25 -17.69
C ALA A 176 -22.84 20.13 -16.66
N CYS A 177 -21.72 19.55 -17.10
CA CYS A 177 -20.50 19.44 -16.30
C CYS A 177 -19.99 20.81 -15.85
N GLU A 178 -19.28 20.83 -14.73
CA GLU A 178 -18.51 22.00 -14.30
C GLU A 178 -17.31 22.24 -15.24
N SER A 179 -16.65 23.38 -15.07
CA SER A 179 -15.41 23.70 -15.79
C SER A 179 -14.35 22.63 -15.54
N ALA A 180 -13.61 22.27 -16.59
CA ALA A 180 -12.53 21.30 -16.48
C ALA A 180 -11.52 21.73 -15.41
N LEU A 181 -11.06 20.74 -14.62
CA LEU A 181 -10.00 20.96 -13.66
C LEU A 181 -8.70 21.37 -14.39
N PRO A 182 -7.90 22.27 -13.80
CA PRO A 182 -6.61 22.62 -14.35
C PRO A 182 -5.66 21.43 -14.20
N ILE A 183 -5.56 20.63 -15.27
CA ILE A 183 -4.57 19.56 -15.39
C ILE A 183 -3.49 20.04 -16.34
N THR A 184 -2.26 20.09 -15.85
CA THR A 184 -1.11 20.56 -16.62
C THR A 184 -0.03 19.51 -16.68
N TYR A 185 0.77 19.58 -17.75
CA TYR A 185 1.85 18.65 -18.02
C TYR A 185 3.14 19.42 -18.27
N SER A 186 4.24 18.95 -17.69
CA SER A 186 5.56 19.44 -18.08
C SER A 186 5.95 18.91 -19.46
N ASN A 187 7.04 19.45 -20.00
CA ASN A 187 7.71 18.87 -21.16
C ASN A 187 8.07 17.41 -20.90
N VAL A 188 8.09 16.63 -21.98
CA VAL A 188 8.53 15.25 -21.97
C VAL A 188 10.04 15.21 -22.00
N GLU A 189 10.64 14.45 -21.08
CA GLU A 189 12.08 14.27 -20.96
C GLU A 189 12.42 12.77 -20.89
N PRO A 190 13.64 12.36 -21.28
CA PRO A 190 14.10 11.00 -21.01
C PRO A 190 14.15 10.73 -19.50
N GLY A 191 13.45 9.67 -19.06
CA GLY A 191 13.46 9.21 -17.68
C GLY A 191 14.69 8.37 -17.34
N ASP A 192 14.81 7.98 -16.07
CA ASP A 192 15.95 7.20 -15.56
C ASP A 192 15.80 5.68 -15.78
N PHE A 193 14.70 5.23 -16.37
CA PHE A 193 14.37 3.82 -16.51
C PHE A 193 14.39 3.34 -17.96
N VAL A 194 14.96 2.16 -18.15
CA VAL A 194 14.91 1.40 -19.40
C VAL A 194 14.10 0.13 -19.18
N GLN A 195 13.08 -0.06 -20.01
CA GLN A 195 12.27 -1.26 -20.05
C GLN A 195 12.84 -2.24 -21.07
N THR A 196 13.15 -3.47 -20.65
CA THR A 196 13.54 -4.54 -21.56
C THR A 196 12.38 -5.49 -21.78
N PHE A 197 12.27 -6.04 -22.99
CA PHE A 197 11.25 -7.02 -23.33
C PHE A 197 11.91 -8.38 -23.49
N GLY A 198 11.38 -9.37 -22.78
CA GLY A 198 11.84 -10.76 -22.85
C GLY A 198 10.66 -11.71 -22.94
N ARG A 199 10.97 -13.00 -23.07
CA ARG A 199 10.02 -14.08 -22.91
C ARG A 199 10.50 -15.01 -21.79
N LYS A 200 9.63 -15.34 -20.85
CA LYS A 200 9.90 -16.42 -19.89
C LYS A 200 9.78 -17.77 -20.59
N ASN A 201 10.41 -18.81 -20.01
CA ASN A 201 10.27 -20.19 -20.47
C ASN A 201 8.78 -20.59 -20.44
N GLY A 202 8.14 -20.62 -21.61
CA GLY A 202 6.68 -20.78 -21.75
C GLY A 202 6.03 -19.76 -22.70
N GLY A 203 6.77 -18.76 -23.19
CA GLY A 203 6.30 -17.81 -24.22
C GLY A 203 5.59 -16.57 -23.69
N GLU A 204 5.38 -16.47 -22.37
CA GLU A 204 4.84 -15.27 -21.72
C GLU A 204 5.80 -14.10 -21.86
N ALA A 205 5.27 -12.95 -22.33
CA ALA A 205 6.03 -11.72 -22.37
C ALA A 205 6.38 -11.27 -20.95
N SER A 206 7.66 -10.98 -20.71
CA SER A 206 8.15 -10.45 -19.44
C SER A 206 8.85 -9.13 -19.67
N SER A 207 8.54 -8.13 -18.85
CA SER A 207 9.24 -6.85 -18.85
C SER A 207 10.14 -6.72 -17.62
N GLY A 208 11.38 -6.31 -17.83
CA GLY A 208 12.29 -5.88 -16.76
C GLY A 208 12.44 -4.37 -16.78
N PHE A 209 12.61 -3.74 -15.61
CA PHE A 209 12.77 -2.30 -15.48
C PHE A 209 14.11 -1.98 -14.80
N PHE A 210 15.03 -1.38 -15.55
CA PHE A 210 16.39 -1.11 -15.08
C PHE A 210 16.62 0.38 -14.95
N ALA A 211 17.06 0.82 -13.78
CA ALA A 211 17.54 2.19 -13.59
C ALA A 211 18.91 2.33 -14.28
N LEU A 212 19.02 3.26 -15.23
CA LEU A 212 20.24 3.51 -15.98
C LEU A 212 20.44 5.02 -16.17
N PRO A 213 21.67 5.54 -15.96
CA PRO A 213 21.99 6.94 -16.19
C PRO A 213 21.52 7.44 -17.55
N LYS A 214 21.14 8.72 -17.62
CA LYS A 214 20.71 9.34 -18.88
C LYS A 214 21.88 9.32 -19.87
N GLY A 215 21.64 8.82 -21.07
CA GLY A 215 22.65 8.63 -22.12
C GLY A 215 23.17 7.19 -22.25
N GLU A 216 23.04 6.37 -21.21
CA GLU A 216 23.35 4.95 -21.31
C GLU A 216 22.19 4.17 -21.94
N THR A 217 22.54 3.14 -22.71
CA THR A 217 21.61 2.24 -23.38
C THR A 217 21.77 0.82 -22.86
N ARG A 218 20.72 0.03 -23.02
CA ARG A 218 20.75 -1.41 -22.74
C ARG A 218 20.25 -2.15 -23.97
N ASP A 219 20.92 -3.25 -24.31
CA ASP A 219 20.50 -4.09 -25.42
C ASP A 219 19.05 -4.55 -25.25
N ASN A 220 18.26 -4.46 -26.32
CA ASN A 220 16.82 -4.77 -26.35
C ASN A 220 15.99 -3.98 -25.31
N GLY A 221 16.48 -2.81 -24.90
CA GLY A 221 15.83 -1.91 -23.96
C GLY A 221 15.28 -0.66 -24.65
N ILE A 222 14.12 -0.20 -24.17
CA ILE A 222 13.51 1.08 -24.55
C ILE A 222 13.56 2.01 -23.35
N ARG A 223 14.17 3.19 -23.52
CA ARG A 223 14.16 4.21 -22.47
C ARG A 223 12.75 4.80 -22.35
N LEU A 224 12.24 4.83 -21.12
CA LEU A 224 10.94 5.41 -20.82
C LEU A 224 11.04 6.93 -20.81
N ASN A 225 10.02 7.57 -21.35
CA ASN A 225 9.81 9.00 -21.22
C ASN A 225 9.20 9.31 -19.85
N GLU A 226 9.57 10.44 -19.27
CA GLU A 226 9.03 10.97 -18.03
C GLU A 226 8.47 12.38 -18.26
N ARG A 227 7.39 12.72 -17.56
CA ARG A 227 6.93 14.10 -17.38
C ARG A 227 6.20 14.24 -16.05
N LYS A 228 6.03 15.48 -15.60
CA LYS A 228 5.18 15.81 -14.46
C LYS A 228 3.74 16.00 -14.93
N GLU A 229 2.79 15.46 -14.16
CA GLU A 229 1.36 15.69 -14.27
C GLU A 229 0.88 16.37 -12.99
N THR A 230 0.19 17.50 -13.13
CA THR A 230 -0.43 18.22 -12.02
C THR A 230 -1.95 18.02 -12.09
N LEU A 231 -2.50 17.28 -11.14
CA LEU A 231 -3.95 17.04 -10.99
C LEU A 231 -4.50 18.00 -9.94
N GLY A 232 -4.92 19.20 -10.37
CA GLY A 232 -5.32 20.25 -9.43
C GLY A 232 -4.12 20.79 -8.65
N ASP A 233 -4.00 20.44 -7.37
CA ASP A 233 -2.92 20.83 -6.48
C ASP A 233 -1.83 19.77 -6.31
N VAL A 234 -2.07 18.53 -6.78
CA VAL A 234 -1.12 17.41 -6.63
C VAL A 234 -0.27 17.25 -7.88
N THR A 235 1.04 17.49 -7.77
CA THR A 235 2.01 17.26 -8.86
C THR A 235 2.80 15.99 -8.63
N HIS A 236 2.77 15.09 -9.60
CA HIS A 236 3.50 13.82 -9.57
C HIS A 236 4.14 13.53 -10.94
N ARG A 237 4.89 12.44 -11.02
CA ARG A 237 5.59 12.02 -12.26
C ARG A 237 4.92 10.80 -12.86
N ILE A 238 4.95 10.72 -14.18
CA ILE A 238 4.44 9.59 -14.93
C ILE A 238 5.47 9.09 -15.93
N LEU A 239 5.50 7.77 -16.14
CA LEU A 239 6.31 7.14 -17.17
C LEU A 239 5.45 6.75 -18.38
N MET A 240 6.04 6.87 -19.56
CA MET A 240 5.44 6.52 -20.83
C MET A 240 6.45 5.78 -21.71
N VAL A 241 6.01 4.72 -22.38
CA VAL A 241 6.77 4.03 -23.42
C VAL A 241 6.63 4.83 -24.71
N PRO A 242 7.72 5.33 -25.32
CA PRO A 242 7.64 6.22 -26.49
C PRO A 242 6.94 5.62 -27.71
N ILE A 243 7.03 4.30 -27.89
CA ILE A 243 6.50 3.59 -29.07
C ILE A 243 5.17 2.88 -28.81
N ALA A 244 4.69 2.89 -27.56
CA ALA A 244 3.43 2.21 -27.22
C ALA A 244 2.26 3.17 -27.33
N GLN A 245 1.15 2.65 -27.85
CA GLN A 245 -0.16 3.29 -27.79
C GLN A 245 -1.17 2.28 -27.27
N ASP A 246 -2.11 2.78 -26.48
CA ASP A 246 -3.15 1.95 -25.88
C ASP A 246 -4.12 1.45 -26.97
N GLN A 247 -4.46 0.16 -26.89
CA GLN A 247 -5.47 -0.44 -27.75
C GLN A 247 -6.85 -0.12 -27.19
N LEU A 248 -7.48 0.95 -27.71
CA LEU A 248 -8.78 1.45 -27.26
C LEU A 248 -9.89 0.37 -27.18
N GLY A 249 -9.83 -0.66 -28.03
CA GLY A 249 -10.79 -1.77 -27.99
C GLY A 249 -10.68 -2.68 -26.77
N MET A 250 -9.57 -2.59 -26.02
CA MET A 250 -9.35 -3.33 -24.77
C MET A 250 -9.80 -2.55 -23.54
N TYR A 251 -10.21 -1.29 -23.71
CA TYR A 251 -10.70 -0.50 -22.58
C TYR A 251 -12.06 -1.00 -22.10
N TYR A 252 -12.28 -0.86 -20.80
CA TYR A 252 -13.61 -0.89 -20.23
C TYR A 252 -14.44 0.22 -20.87
N GLN A 253 -15.47 -0.15 -21.63
CA GLN A 253 -16.40 0.79 -22.22
C GLN A 253 -17.62 0.94 -21.30
N GLN A 254 -17.76 2.12 -20.68
CA GLN A 254 -18.96 2.41 -19.90
C GLN A 254 -20.18 2.56 -20.83
N PRO A 255 -21.30 1.86 -20.56
CA PRO A 255 -22.50 1.99 -21.38
C PRO A 255 -22.96 3.44 -21.54
N GLY A 256 -23.22 3.86 -22.77
CA GLY A 256 -23.68 5.21 -23.09
C GLY A 256 -22.59 6.30 -23.11
N GLN A 257 -21.32 5.95 -22.88
CA GLN A 257 -20.19 6.88 -23.02
C GLN A 257 -19.37 6.60 -24.27
N GLN A 258 -18.64 7.62 -24.73
CA GLN A 258 -17.65 7.48 -25.80
C GLN A 258 -16.45 6.66 -25.31
N LEU A 259 -15.72 6.03 -26.24
CA LEU A 259 -14.46 5.35 -25.91
C LEU A 259 -13.49 6.30 -25.22
N ALA A 260 -12.74 5.77 -24.26
CA ALA A 260 -11.81 6.52 -23.40
C ALA A 260 -12.43 7.69 -22.63
N THR A 261 -13.74 7.66 -22.39
CA THR A 261 -14.46 8.62 -21.56
C THR A 261 -15.37 7.88 -20.57
N TRP A 262 -15.33 8.30 -19.32
CA TRP A 262 -16.05 7.67 -18.22
C TRP A 262 -16.65 8.72 -17.30
N ILE A 263 -17.88 8.50 -16.84
CA ILE A 263 -18.48 9.26 -15.75
C ILE A 263 -18.43 8.38 -14.50
N VAL A 264 -17.68 8.83 -13.50
CA VAL A 264 -17.44 8.10 -12.26
C VAL A 264 -18.74 8.04 -11.44
N PRO A 265 -19.27 6.83 -11.17
CA PRO A 265 -20.51 6.69 -10.39
C PRO A 265 -20.38 7.19 -8.94
N PRO A 266 -21.49 7.47 -8.25
CA PRO A 266 -21.50 7.70 -6.81
C PRO A 266 -20.81 6.57 -6.04
N GLY A 267 -20.00 6.91 -5.04
CA GLY A 267 -19.27 5.93 -4.20
C GLY A 267 -18.22 5.11 -4.96
N HIS A 268 -17.79 5.55 -6.14
CA HIS A 268 -16.77 4.89 -6.95
C HIS A 268 -15.63 5.84 -7.30
N TYR A 269 -14.49 5.27 -7.67
CA TYR A 269 -13.27 6.00 -8.00
C TYR A 269 -12.66 5.47 -9.31
N PHE A 270 -12.08 6.38 -10.08
CA PHE A 270 -11.31 6.04 -11.28
C PHE A 270 -9.81 6.09 -10.96
N MET A 271 -9.16 4.94 -11.10
CA MET A 271 -7.79 4.71 -10.67
C MET A 271 -6.86 4.59 -11.89
N MET A 272 -5.67 5.19 -11.83
CA MET A 272 -4.64 5.04 -12.87
C MET A 272 -3.26 4.80 -12.28
N GLY A 273 -2.42 4.06 -13.01
CA GLY A 273 -1.01 3.91 -12.67
C GLY A 273 -0.18 5.07 -13.19
N ASP A 274 0.88 5.41 -12.45
CA ASP A 274 1.86 6.43 -12.86
C ASP A 274 2.72 5.92 -14.05
N ASN A 275 2.91 4.61 -14.18
CA ASN A 275 3.54 4.00 -15.35
C ASN A 275 2.46 3.70 -16.40
N ARG A 276 2.12 4.73 -17.20
CA ARG A 276 0.88 4.81 -17.97
C ARG A 276 0.68 3.67 -18.96
N ASP A 277 1.74 3.22 -19.62
CA ASP A 277 1.66 2.14 -20.61
C ASP A 277 1.88 0.74 -20.01
N ASN A 278 2.25 0.65 -18.72
CA ASN A 278 2.51 -0.61 -18.03
C ASN A 278 1.61 -0.76 -16.78
N SER A 279 0.35 -0.35 -16.91
CA SER A 279 -0.62 -0.34 -15.81
C SER A 279 -1.97 -0.88 -16.26
N ALA A 280 -2.36 -2.03 -15.69
CA ALA A 280 -3.73 -2.52 -15.73
C ALA A 280 -4.55 -1.80 -14.65
N ASP A 281 -5.29 -0.77 -15.05
CA ASP A 281 -6.04 0.13 -14.18
C ASP A 281 -7.47 0.39 -14.69
N SER A 282 -8.16 1.41 -14.17
CA SER A 282 -9.59 1.63 -14.45
C SER A 282 -9.92 1.83 -15.93
N ARG A 283 -8.92 2.16 -16.77
CA ARG A 283 -9.09 2.16 -18.24
C ARG A 283 -9.52 0.79 -18.76
N TYR A 284 -9.11 -0.30 -18.12
CA TYR A 284 -9.30 -1.68 -18.59
C TYR A 284 -10.37 -2.45 -17.83
N TRP A 285 -10.52 -2.24 -16.52
CA TRP A 285 -11.47 -2.99 -15.66
C TRP A 285 -12.55 -2.12 -15.00
N GLY A 286 -12.56 -0.81 -15.25
CA GLY A 286 -13.60 0.09 -14.74
C GLY A 286 -13.33 0.63 -13.33
N PHE A 287 -14.38 0.89 -12.56
CA PHE A 287 -14.29 1.70 -11.34
C PHE A 287 -14.02 0.88 -10.07
N VAL A 288 -13.46 1.52 -9.05
CA VAL A 288 -13.28 0.94 -7.71
C VAL A 288 -14.38 1.42 -6.78
N PRO A 289 -15.20 0.53 -6.21
CA PRO A 289 -16.14 0.90 -5.16
C PRO A 289 -15.43 1.37 -3.89
N GLU A 290 -16.02 2.31 -3.16
CA GLU A 290 -15.50 2.82 -1.88
C GLU A 290 -15.25 1.71 -0.84
N ALA A 291 -16.12 0.70 -0.82
CA ALA A 291 -15.98 -0.46 0.05
C ALA A 291 -14.65 -1.21 -0.16
N ASN A 292 -14.09 -1.17 -1.37
CA ASN A 292 -12.85 -1.87 -1.71
C ASN A 292 -11.58 -1.12 -1.24
N LEU A 293 -11.68 0.15 -0.88
CA LEU A 293 -10.52 0.95 -0.46
C LEU A 293 -9.93 0.41 0.85
N VAL A 294 -8.60 0.31 0.94
CA VAL A 294 -7.91 -0.15 2.15
C VAL A 294 -7.28 1.02 2.91
N GLY A 295 -6.67 1.96 2.19
CA GLY A 295 -6.01 3.12 2.80
C GLY A 295 -5.14 3.89 1.82
N ARG A 296 -4.55 4.99 2.30
CA ARG A 296 -3.68 5.87 1.51
C ARG A 296 -2.21 5.53 1.73
N ALA A 297 -1.42 5.38 0.67
CA ALA A 297 0.03 5.23 0.79
C ALA A 297 0.67 6.58 1.14
N THR A 298 1.44 6.62 2.23
CA THR A 298 1.99 7.89 2.76
C THR A 298 3.51 7.98 2.69
N ALA A 299 4.22 6.86 2.88
CA ALA A 299 5.67 6.84 2.93
C ALA A 299 6.25 5.51 2.46
N ILE A 300 7.48 5.54 1.97
CA ILE A 300 8.35 4.37 1.78
C ILE A 300 9.20 4.25 3.05
N TRP A 301 9.09 3.14 3.77
CA TRP A 301 9.86 2.91 5.00
C TRP A 301 11.07 1.99 4.78
N MET A 302 11.07 1.21 3.70
CA MET A 302 12.20 0.39 3.26
C MET A 302 12.12 0.22 1.75
N SER A 303 13.25 0.02 1.08
CA SER A 303 13.26 -0.24 -0.36
C SER A 303 14.44 -1.13 -0.74
N PHE A 304 14.15 -2.28 -1.33
CA PHE A 304 15.16 -3.17 -1.90
C PHE A 304 15.25 -3.01 -3.41
N GLU A 305 16.46 -3.07 -3.94
CA GLU A 305 16.70 -3.15 -5.38
C GLU A 305 16.47 -4.59 -5.86
N LYS A 306 15.47 -4.78 -6.72
CA LYS A 306 15.10 -6.08 -7.31
C LYS A 306 14.21 -5.92 -8.53
N GLN A 307 14.13 -6.98 -9.34
CA GLN A 307 13.11 -7.15 -10.37
C GLN A 307 11.93 -8.01 -9.86
N GLU A 308 10.87 -8.06 -10.66
CA GLU A 308 9.69 -8.88 -10.35
C GLU A 308 10.04 -10.37 -10.26
N GLY A 309 9.70 -10.99 -9.14
CA GLY A 309 10.01 -12.41 -8.88
C GLY A 309 11.47 -12.72 -8.49
N GLU A 310 12.36 -11.72 -8.45
CA GLU A 310 13.78 -11.92 -8.14
C GLU A 310 14.13 -11.61 -6.67
N TRP A 311 15.27 -12.15 -6.22
CA TRP A 311 15.87 -11.80 -4.93
C TRP A 311 16.50 -10.39 -4.99
N PRO A 312 16.51 -9.66 -3.87
CA PRO A 312 17.09 -8.33 -3.82
C PRO A 312 18.61 -8.36 -3.93
N THR A 313 19.15 -7.41 -4.69
CA THR A 313 20.59 -7.22 -4.92
C THR A 313 21.17 -6.11 -4.05
N GLY A 314 20.33 -5.23 -3.51
CA GLY A 314 20.77 -4.08 -2.71
C GLY A 314 19.63 -3.37 -1.99
N VAL A 315 19.96 -2.27 -1.32
CA VAL A 315 19.02 -1.40 -0.58
C VAL A 315 19.08 0.02 -1.13
N ARG A 316 17.93 0.62 -1.46
CA ARG A 316 17.84 1.99 -1.97
C ARG A 316 17.44 2.95 -0.85
N PHE A 317 18.38 3.31 0.02
CA PHE A 317 18.13 4.19 1.18
C PHE A 317 17.60 5.58 0.79
N SER A 318 17.98 6.10 -0.38
CA SER A 318 17.52 7.40 -0.89
C SER A 318 16.01 7.49 -1.15
N ARG A 319 15.31 6.36 -1.20
CA ARG A 319 13.86 6.31 -1.42
C ARG A 319 13.05 6.37 -0.13
N ILE A 320 13.68 6.18 1.03
CA ILE A 320 12.97 6.20 2.31
C ILE A 320 12.49 7.63 2.59
N GLY A 321 11.19 7.81 2.78
CA GLY A 321 10.59 9.13 2.96
C GLY A 321 9.12 9.19 2.54
N GLY A 322 8.55 10.40 2.55
CA GLY A 322 7.17 10.64 2.13
C GLY A 322 6.98 10.48 0.62
N ILE A 323 5.78 10.04 0.23
CA ILE A 323 5.39 9.90 -1.17
C ILE A 323 4.41 11.03 -1.54
N HIS A 324 4.52 11.55 -2.76
CA HIS A 324 3.61 12.55 -3.36
C HIS A 324 3.31 12.17 -4.81
#